data_AF-A0A958AGA2-F1
#
_entry.id   AF-A0A958AGA2-F1
#
_cell.length_a   1.000
_cell.length_b   1.000
_cell.length_c   1.000
_cell.angle_alpha   90.00
_cell.angle_beta   90.00
_cell.angle_gamma   90.00
#
_symmetry.space_group_name_H-M   'P 1'
#
loop_
_entity.id
_entity.type
_entity.pdbx_description
1 polymer ?
#
loop_
_entity_poly.entity_id
_entity_poly.type
_entity_poly.pdbx_seq_one_letter_code
_entity_poly.pdbx_strand_id
1 'polypeptide(L)'
;MEQDLSYFRDFGEQIEQRLDKLQNFAERGQAAYPPRVIRNHTAAEAITLYDEAEAALPEGSEEKPEITVQVAGRLVAIRIMGKSTFAHIEDGTGRIQIYLRKNDLDDSYDVFKKDVDLGDFIAVQGHLFRTRTGEVTVHADA
;
A
#
# COMPACT_ATOMS: atom_id res chain seq x y z
N MET A 1 14.94 32.57 -23.11
CA MET A 1 14.35 31.44 -22.35
C MET A 1 13.05 31.09 -23.03
N GLU A 2 13.06 30.11 -23.92
CA GLU A 2 11.82 29.45 -24.33
C GLU A 2 11.22 28.81 -23.07
N GLN A 3 9.99 29.17 -22.75
CA GLN A 3 9.27 28.49 -21.68
C GLN A 3 8.93 27.11 -22.20
N ASP A 4 9.45 26.08 -21.52
CA ASP A 4 9.14 24.70 -21.84
C ASP A 4 7.67 24.41 -21.48
N LEU A 5 6.80 24.58 -22.48
CA LEU A 5 5.37 24.34 -22.37
C LEU A 5 5.03 22.83 -22.28
N SER A 6 6.01 21.93 -22.46
CA SER A 6 5.79 20.49 -22.32
C SER A 6 5.40 20.11 -20.88
N TYR A 7 5.96 20.82 -19.89
CA TYR A 7 5.64 20.64 -18.47
C TYR A 7 4.14 20.82 -18.21
N PHE A 8 3.53 21.92 -18.69
CA PHE A 8 2.10 22.18 -18.53
C PHE A 8 1.21 21.18 -19.27
N ARG A 9 1.68 20.62 -20.38
CA ARG A 9 0.98 19.59 -21.15
C ARG A 9 0.94 18.25 -20.40
N ASP A 10 2.05 17.89 -19.75
CA ASP A 10 2.18 16.66 -18.97
C ASP A 10 1.22 16.64 -17.75
N PHE A 11 0.99 17.79 -17.08
CA PHE A 11 -0.04 17.88 -16.05
C PHE A 11 -1.45 17.62 -16.58
N GLY A 12 -1.76 18.14 -17.76
CA GLY A 12 -3.08 17.92 -18.39
C GLY A 12 -3.34 16.43 -18.61
N GLU A 13 -2.36 15.72 -19.17
CA GLU A 13 -2.46 14.28 -19.43
C GLU A 13 -2.57 13.47 -18.13
N GLN A 14 -1.77 13.79 -17.10
CA GLN A 14 -1.86 13.10 -15.80
C GLN A 14 -3.19 13.35 -15.09
N ILE A 15 -3.76 14.56 -15.21
CA ILE A 15 -5.07 14.88 -14.64
C ILE A 15 -6.16 14.08 -15.35
N GLU A 16 -6.13 14.04 -16.69
CA GLU A 16 -7.09 13.25 -17.49
C GLU A 16 -7.03 11.76 -17.12
N GLN A 17 -5.83 11.17 -17.06
CA GLN A 17 -5.66 9.77 -16.66
C GLN A 17 -6.20 9.48 -15.26
N ARG A 18 -6.03 10.39 -14.30
CA ARG A 18 -6.58 10.24 -12.93
C ARG A 18 -8.09 10.37 -12.90
N LEU A 19 -8.68 11.22 -13.73
CA LEU A 19 -10.14 11.34 -13.87
C LEU A 19 -10.75 10.08 -14.49
N ASP A 20 -10.09 9.49 -15.48
CA ASP A 20 -10.53 8.23 -16.09
C ASP A 20 -10.50 7.08 -15.07
N LYS A 21 -9.45 6.99 -14.26
CA LYS A 21 -9.37 6.01 -13.16
C LYS A 21 -10.48 6.20 -12.14
N LEU A 22 -10.81 7.45 -11.79
CA LEU A 22 -11.93 7.75 -10.91
C LEU A 22 -13.27 7.28 -11.50
N GLN A 23 -13.46 7.40 -12.82
CA GLN A 23 -14.64 6.87 -13.51
C GLN A 23 -14.66 5.33 -13.45
N ASN A 24 -13.53 4.65 -13.65
CA ASN A 24 -13.44 3.19 -13.53
C ASN A 24 -13.90 2.69 -12.14
N PHE A 25 -13.52 3.39 -11.07
CA PHE A 25 -14.01 3.08 -9.72
C PHE A 25 -15.54 3.20 -9.64
N ALA A 26 -16.10 4.27 -10.19
CA ALA A 26 -17.55 4.49 -10.20
C ALA A 26 -18.31 3.42 -11.01
N GLU A 27 -17.81 3.05 -12.20
CA GLU A 27 -18.41 2.01 -13.05
C GLU A 27 -18.40 0.63 -12.39
N ARG A 28 -17.37 0.34 -11.59
CA ARG A 28 -17.27 -0.90 -10.80
C ARG A 28 -18.13 -0.87 -9.53
N GLY A 29 -18.81 0.24 -9.22
CA GLY A 29 -19.54 0.43 -7.97
C GLY A 29 -18.64 0.52 -6.73
N GLN A 30 -17.34 0.80 -6.92
CA GLN A 30 -16.36 0.95 -5.85
C GLN A 30 -16.20 2.43 -5.47
N ALA A 31 -16.25 2.73 -4.18
CA ALA A 31 -16.07 4.11 -3.71
C ALA A 31 -14.58 4.47 -3.68
N ALA A 32 -14.12 5.34 -4.60
CA ALA A 32 -12.76 5.89 -4.57
C ALA A 32 -12.49 6.75 -3.32
N TYR A 33 -13.53 7.37 -2.77
CA TYR A 33 -13.49 8.16 -1.53
C TYR A 33 -14.50 7.58 -0.54
N PRO A 34 -14.18 6.47 0.14
CA PRO A 34 -15.09 5.88 1.10
C PRO A 34 -15.27 6.83 2.30
N PRO A 35 -16.49 6.96 2.86
CA PRO A 35 -16.76 7.90 3.96
C PRO A 35 -16.07 7.49 5.27
N ARG A 36 -15.70 6.21 5.39
CA ARG A 36 -15.01 5.67 6.55
C ARG A 36 -14.03 4.59 6.12
N VAL A 37 -12.84 4.67 6.69
CA VAL A 37 -11.80 3.64 6.63
C VAL A 37 -11.43 3.30 8.07
N ILE A 38 -11.26 2.02 8.36
CA ILE A 38 -10.78 1.57 9.66
C ILE A 38 -9.25 1.56 9.61
N ARG A 39 -8.61 2.13 10.63
CA ARG A 39 -7.17 2.07 10.86
C ARG A 39 -6.96 1.74 12.32
N ASN A 40 -6.34 0.61 12.61
CA ASN A 40 -6.10 0.18 13.99
C ASN A 40 -4.66 0.43 14.45
N HIS A 41 -3.72 0.62 13.52
CA HIS A 41 -2.33 0.97 13.83
C HIS A 41 -1.82 2.04 12.86
N THR A 42 -0.94 2.90 13.36
CA THR A 42 -0.05 3.74 12.55
C THR A 42 1.09 2.90 11.97
N ALA A 43 1.81 3.45 10.99
CA ALA A 43 2.99 2.78 10.43
C ALA A 43 4.05 2.48 11.52
N ALA A 44 4.35 3.46 12.39
CA ALA A 44 5.31 3.29 13.46
C ALA A 44 4.85 2.24 14.49
N GLU A 45 3.58 2.29 14.91
CA GLU A 45 3.02 1.32 15.87
C GLU A 45 3.07 -0.11 15.34
N ALA A 46 2.73 -0.33 14.06
CA ALA A 46 2.77 -1.66 13.46
C ALA A 46 4.20 -2.22 13.43
N ILE A 47 5.19 -1.39 13.09
CA ILE A 47 6.61 -1.79 13.08
C ILE A 47 7.07 -2.16 14.49
N THR A 48 6.85 -1.28 15.46
CA THR A 48 7.24 -1.52 16.86
C THR A 48 6.58 -2.76 17.43
N LEU A 49 5.28 -2.96 17.17
CA LEU A 49 4.53 -4.13 17.63
C LEU A 49 5.14 -5.44 17.12
N TYR A 50 5.54 -5.48 15.84
CA TYR A 50 6.17 -6.67 15.27
C TYR A 50 7.60 -6.87 15.80
N ASP A 51 8.40 -5.80 15.89
CA ASP A 51 9.77 -5.85 16.42
C ASP A 51 9.79 -6.38 17.87
N GLU A 52 8.89 -5.91 18.72
CA GLU A 52 8.76 -6.36 20.11
C GLU A 52 8.32 -7.82 20.21
N ALA A 53 7.34 -8.23 19.39
CA ALA A 53 6.86 -9.61 19.37
C ALA A 53 7.92 -10.57 18.84
N GLU A 54 8.68 -10.18 17.81
CA GLU A 54 9.77 -10.98 17.27
C GLU A 54 10.93 -11.12 18.28
N ALA A 55 11.25 -10.05 19.01
CA ALA A 55 12.26 -10.08 20.07
C ALA A 55 11.87 -10.91 21.29
N ALA A 56 10.57 -11.10 21.53
CA ALA A 56 10.06 -11.92 22.64
C ALA A 56 10.11 -13.43 22.37
N LEU A 57 10.35 -13.83 21.11
CA LEU A 57 10.46 -15.24 20.76
C LEU A 57 11.79 -15.86 21.26
N PRO A 58 11.80 -17.17 21.58
CA PRO A 58 13.03 -17.86 21.98
C PRO A 58 14.12 -17.76 20.90
N GLU A 59 15.36 -17.52 21.33
CA GLU A 59 16.49 -17.42 20.42
C GLU A 59 16.66 -18.72 19.63
N GLY A 60 16.63 -18.62 18.30
CA GLY A 60 16.70 -19.77 17.39
C GLY A 60 15.37 -20.47 17.07
N SER A 61 14.23 -19.94 17.53
CA SER A 61 12.91 -20.44 17.11
C SER A 61 12.62 -20.06 15.64
N GLU A 62 11.98 -20.97 14.90
CA GLU A 62 11.43 -20.68 13.56
C GLU A 62 10.02 -20.06 13.62
N GLU A 63 9.48 -19.87 14.82
CA GLU A 63 8.20 -19.23 15.05
C GLU A 63 8.22 -17.77 14.58
N LYS A 64 7.06 -17.26 14.19
CA LYS A 64 6.89 -15.88 13.76
C LYS A 64 5.68 -15.28 14.47
N PRO A 65 5.72 -13.99 14.82
CA PRO A 65 4.55 -13.31 15.36
C PRO A 65 3.40 -13.34 14.36
N GLU A 66 2.23 -13.82 14.79
CA GLU A 66 0.99 -13.75 14.02
C GLU A 66 0.23 -12.47 14.40
N ILE A 67 0.54 -11.36 13.72
CA ILE A 67 -0.03 -10.05 14.03
C ILE A 67 -0.74 -9.51 12.79
N THR A 68 -2.05 -9.29 12.90
CA THR A 68 -2.85 -8.65 11.85
C THR A 68 -3.03 -7.16 12.16
N VAL A 69 -2.81 -6.32 11.16
CA VAL A 69 -2.97 -4.87 11.23
C VAL A 69 -3.80 -4.35 10.07
N GLN A 70 -4.32 -3.14 10.25
CA GLN A 70 -4.95 -2.34 9.23
C GLN A 70 -4.35 -0.94 9.29
N VAL A 71 -3.53 -0.65 8.29
CA VAL A 71 -2.77 0.59 8.15
C VAL A 71 -3.33 1.40 7.00
N ALA A 72 -3.18 2.71 7.05
CA ALA A 72 -3.58 3.60 5.97
C ALA A 72 -2.56 4.72 5.81
N GLY A 73 -2.26 5.10 4.57
CA GLY A 73 -1.25 6.09 4.26
C GLY A 73 -1.20 6.45 2.78
N ARG A 74 -0.35 7.42 2.47
CA ARG A 74 -0.09 7.85 1.10
C ARG A 74 0.87 6.89 0.43
N LEU A 75 0.54 6.43 -0.78
CA LEU A 75 1.40 5.59 -1.59
C LEU A 75 2.59 6.39 -2.11
N VAL A 76 3.80 6.09 -1.64
CA VAL A 76 5.02 6.86 -1.97
C VAL A 76 6.03 6.10 -2.83
N ALA A 77 5.91 4.77 -2.90
CA ALA A 77 6.71 3.95 -3.81
C ALA A 77 5.93 2.69 -4.22
N ILE A 78 6.12 2.26 -5.47
CA ILE A 78 5.51 1.03 -6.03
C ILE A 78 6.56 0.29 -6.85
N ARG A 79 6.66 -1.02 -6.66
CA ARG A 79 7.53 -1.93 -7.41
C ARG A 79 6.76 -3.18 -7.82
N ILE A 80 6.35 -3.20 -9.08
CA ILE A 80 5.57 -4.31 -9.66
C ILE A 80 6.51 -5.44 -10.08
N MET A 81 6.24 -6.65 -9.59
CA MET A 81 6.98 -7.88 -9.88
C MET A 81 6.01 -8.94 -10.44
N GLY A 82 5.46 -8.69 -11.62
CA GLY A 82 4.51 -9.59 -12.28
C GLY A 82 3.17 -9.68 -11.53
N LYS A 83 2.98 -10.79 -10.79
CA LYS A 83 1.77 -11.10 -9.99
C LYS A 83 1.86 -10.66 -8.52
N SER A 84 2.94 -9.98 -8.16
CA SER A 84 3.10 -9.38 -6.83
C SER A 84 3.61 -7.97 -6.96
N THR A 85 3.32 -7.14 -5.96
CA THR A 85 3.79 -5.77 -5.87
C THR A 85 4.27 -5.49 -4.46
N PHE A 86 5.46 -4.91 -4.35
CA PHE A 86 5.91 -4.27 -3.12
C PHE A 86 5.67 -2.78 -3.26
N ALA A 87 5.10 -2.17 -2.22
CA ALA A 87 4.89 -0.75 -2.20
C ALA A 87 5.16 -0.19 -0.80
N HIS A 88 5.26 1.13 -0.71
CA HIS A 88 5.39 1.83 0.56
C HIS A 88 4.25 2.80 0.73
N ILE A 89 3.61 2.72 1.89
CA ILE A 89 2.68 3.75 2.34
C ILE A 89 3.32 4.58 3.45
N GLU A 90 3.05 5.87 3.43
CA GLU A 90 3.56 6.84 4.39
C GLU A 90 2.39 7.51 5.09
N ASP A 91 2.36 7.43 6.41
CA ASP A 91 1.43 8.18 7.26
C ASP A 91 2.18 9.26 8.04
N GLY A 92 1.49 9.95 8.97
CA GLY A 92 2.11 11.01 9.76
C GLY A 92 3.18 10.54 10.76
N THR A 93 3.34 9.23 10.96
CA THR A 93 4.28 8.63 11.92
C THR A 93 5.50 8.01 11.24
N GLY A 94 5.36 7.62 9.98
CA GLY A 94 6.46 7.03 9.23
C GLY A 94 5.98 6.28 8.00
N ARG A 95 6.84 5.39 7.52
CA ARG A 95 6.63 4.60 6.32
C ARG A 95 6.63 3.12 6.67
N ILE A 96 5.71 2.38 6.08
CA ILE A 96 5.65 0.92 6.18
C ILE A 96 5.54 0.30 4.79
N GLN A 97 6.20 -0.85 4.61
CA GLN A 97 6.10 -1.61 3.37
C GLN A 97 4.81 -2.43 3.35
N ILE A 98 4.21 -2.54 2.18
CA ILE A 98 3.08 -3.43 1.90
C ILE A 98 3.47 -4.40 0.79
N TYR A 99 2.95 -5.63 0.91
CA TYR A 99 3.09 -6.68 -0.08
C TYR A 99 1.72 -7.10 -0.57
N LEU A 100 1.50 -6.98 -1.87
CA LEU A 100 0.25 -7.29 -2.55
C LEU A 100 0.49 -8.45 -3.50
N ARG A 101 -0.34 -9.48 -3.46
CA ARG A 101 -0.22 -10.65 -4.34
C ARG A 101 -1.56 -10.97 -4.99
N LYS A 102 -1.55 -11.17 -6.32
CA LYS A 102 -2.75 -11.47 -7.11
C LYS A 102 -3.52 -12.69 -6.61
N ASN A 103 -2.82 -13.72 -6.16
CA ASN A 103 -3.46 -14.93 -5.66
C ASN A 103 -4.27 -14.70 -4.37
N ASP A 104 -3.89 -13.70 -3.58
CA ASP A 104 -4.46 -13.48 -2.26
C ASP A 104 -5.57 -12.41 -2.34
N LEU A 105 -5.46 -11.46 -3.27
CA LEU A 105 -6.35 -10.30 -3.41
C LEU A 105 -7.31 -10.35 -4.60
N ASP A 106 -7.08 -11.25 -5.57
CA ASP A 106 -7.82 -11.37 -6.83
C ASP A 106 -8.17 -10.02 -7.51
N ASP A 107 -9.45 -9.63 -7.65
CA ASP A 107 -9.87 -8.40 -8.35
C ASP A 107 -9.28 -7.14 -7.69
N SER A 108 -9.14 -7.12 -6.36
CA SER A 108 -8.54 -6.00 -5.63
C SER A 108 -7.10 -5.72 -6.06
N TYR A 109 -6.34 -6.75 -6.44
CA TYR A 109 -4.99 -6.56 -6.99
C TYR A 109 -5.01 -5.93 -8.38
N ASP A 110 -5.95 -6.33 -9.23
CA ASP A 110 -6.04 -5.79 -10.58
C ASP A 110 -6.49 -4.33 -10.56
N VAL A 111 -7.42 -3.98 -9.66
CA VAL A 111 -7.79 -2.59 -9.37
C VAL A 111 -6.60 -1.80 -8.88
N PHE A 112 -5.87 -2.31 -7.86
CA PHE A 112 -4.66 -1.63 -7.37
C PHE A 112 -3.65 -1.38 -8.50
N LYS A 113 -3.39 -2.38 -9.34
CA LYS A 113 -2.39 -2.27 -10.40
C LYS A 113 -2.80 -1.32 -11.53
N LYS A 114 -4.10 -1.22 -11.82
CA LYS A 114 -4.62 -0.45 -12.95
C LYS A 114 -4.99 0.99 -12.56
N ASP A 115 -5.65 1.14 -11.42
CA ASP A 115 -6.43 2.33 -11.10
C ASP A 115 -5.87 3.11 -9.89
N VAL A 116 -4.82 2.62 -9.21
CA VAL A 116 -4.16 3.32 -8.10
C VAL A 116 -2.78 3.85 -8.51
N ASP A 117 -2.49 5.11 -8.16
CA ASP A 117 -1.26 5.82 -8.50
C ASP A 117 -0.45 6.24 -7.27
N LEU A 118 0.82 6.57 -7.51
CA LEU A 118 1.65 7.28 -6.53
C LEU A 118 0.96 8.56 -6.08
N GLY A 119 0.99 8.82 -4.78
CA GLY A 119 0.30 9.94 -4.15
C GLY A 119 -1.12 9.64 -3.72
N ASP A 120 -1.73 8.52 -4.12
CA ASP A 120 -3.07 8.16 -3.63
C ASP A 120 -3.01 7.67 -2.18
N PHE A 121 -4.10 7.88 -1.45
CA PHE A 121 -4.26 7.29 -0.12
C PHE A 121 -4.90 5.93 -0.25
N ILE A 122 -4.30 4.94 0.40
CA ILE A 122 -4.83 3.58 0.46
C ILE A 122 -4.87 3.09 1.90
N ALA A 123 -5.75 2.11 2.13
CA ALA A 123 -5.80 1.34 3.36
C ALA A 123 -5.52 -0.12 3.03
N VAL A 124 -4.71 -0.76 3.87
CA VAL A 124 -4.27 -2.14 3.70
C VAL A 124 -4.50 -2.88 4.99
N GLN A 125 -5.24 -3.98 4.91
CA GLN A 125 -5.42 -4.93 5.99
C GLN A 125 -4.61 -6.19 5.68
N GLY A 126 -3.97 -6.76 6.69
CA GLY A 126 -3.35 -8.06 6.57
C GLY A 126 -2.36 -8.33 7.69
N HIS A 127 -1.50 -9.32 7.51
CA HIS A 127 -0.57 -9.77 8.55
C HIS A 127 0.84 -9.21 8.36
N LEU A 128 1.51 -8.94 9.49
CA LEU A 128 2.88 -8.47 9.51
C LEU A 128 3.85 -9.63 9.35
N PHE A 129 4.91 -9.40 8.58
CA PHE A 129 6.04 -10.31 8.47
C PHE A 129 7.32 -9.52 8.18
N ARG A 130 8.47 -10.14 8.45
CA ARG A 130 9.77 -9.60 8.02
C ARG A 130 10.18 -10.18 6.67
N THR A 131 10.51 -9.31 5.74
CA THR A 131 11.08 -9.69 4.44
C THR A 131 12.52 -10.18 4.57
N ARG A 132 13.04 -10.81 3.52
CA ARG A 132 14.45 -11.25 3.47
C ARG A 132 15.46 -10.10 3.61
N THR A 133 15.06 -8.89 3.24
CA THR A 133 15.87 -7.67 3.40
C THR A 133 15.79 -7.07 4.81
N GLY A 134 15.03 -7.69 5.72
CA GLY A 134 14.92 -7.27 7.10
C GLY A 134 13.84 -6.21 7.37
N GLU A 135 13.04 -5.84 6.37
CA GLU A 135 12.00 -4.82 6.49
C GLU A 135 10.67 -5.45 6.96
N VAL A 136 10.01 -4.82 7.93
CA VAL A 136 8.66 -5.20 8.38
C VAL A 136 7.64 -4.78 7.33
N THR A 137 6.79 -5.71 6.93
CA THR A 137 5.90 -5.58 5.79
C THR A 137 4.53 -6.11 6.12
N VAL A 138 3.48 -5.41 5.68
CA VAL A 138 2.10 -5.90 5.73
C VAL A 138 1.84 -6.73 4.47
N HIS A 139 1.66 -8.05 4.62
CA HIS A 139 1.11 -8.90 3.57
C HIS A 139 -0.40 -8.67 3.53
N ALA A 140 -0.91 -8.11 2.44
CA ALA A 140 -2.32 -7.78 2.33
C ALA A 140 -3.19 -9.01 2.10
N ASP A 141 -4.26 -9.09 2.88
CA ASP A 141 -5.28 -10.14 2.80
C ASP A 141 -6.58 -9.54 2.19
N ALA A 142 -7.38 -10.36 1.49
CA ALA A 142 -8.63 -9.94 0.83
C ALA A 142 -9.77 -9.59 1.79
#